data_AF-A0A354X217-F1
#
_entry.id   AF-A0A354X217-F1
#
_cell.length_a   1.000
_cell.length_b   1.000
_cell.length_c   1.000
_cell.angle_alpha   90.00
_cell.angle_beta   90.00
_cell.angle_gamma   90.00
#
_symmetry.space_group_name_H-M   'P 1'
#
loop_
_entity.id
_entity.type
_entity.pdbx_description
1 polymer ?
#
loop_
_entity_poly.entity_id
_entity_poly.type
_entity_poly.pdbx_seq_one_letter_code
_entity_poly.pdbx_strand_id
1 'polypeptide(L)'
;LTAHDKSGNHYSFIYEAWRGGANYSYMMVNDINSDGYNYDAIYVPTDGEVANNEFRFVSEDDKTRFMDYVHANDYLKNRQGKYAESYSVYSPWVHRIDFSYKHDFVLNAGNNQHKLQLSFDIKNVMNFFNSSWGVAKYLNPEIGSEARILKYESVDADGVATFSTPTSIKGDTQTFT
;
A
#
# COMPACT_ATOMS: atom_id res chain seq x y z
N LEU A 1 -12.36 8.22 -22.48
CA LEU A 1 -13.41 7.97 -23.50
C LEU A 1 -14.27 9.21 -23.60
N THR A 2 -14.53 9.72 -24.79
CA THR A 2 -15.46 10.84 -25.02
C THR A 2 -16.53 10.43 -26.02
N ALA A 3 -17.76 10.90 -25.81
CA ALA A 3 -18.88 10.66 -26.70
C ALA A 3 -19.70 11.93 -26.87
N HIS A 4 -20.24 12.12 -28.07
CA HIS A 4 -21.03 13.28 -28.44
C HIS A 4 -22.25 12.85 -29.24
N ASP A 5 -23.38 13.51 -29.01
CA ASP A 5 -24.58 13.32 -29.84
C ASP A 5 -24.89 14.56 -30.68
N LYS A 6 -25.95 14.47 -31.48
CA LYS A 6 -26.39 15.58 -32.35
C LYS A 6 -27.22 16.63 -31.61
N SER A 7 -27.58 16.38 -30.36
CA SER A 7 -28.42 17.23 -29.53
C SER A 7 -27.59 18.17 -28.65
N GLY A 8 -26.26 18.22 -28.85
CA GLY A 8 -25.36 19.07 -28.07
C GLY A 8 -24.94 18.45 -26.73
N ASN A 9 -25.16 17.15 -26.52
CA ASN A 9 -24.67 16.46 -25.33
C ASN A 9 -23.25 15.95 -25.53
N HIS A 10 -22.42 16.14 -24.51
CA HIS A 10 -21.04 15.69 -24.48
C HIS A 10 -20.81 14.91 -23.19
N TYR A 11 -20.24 13.72 -23.31
CA TYR A 11 -19.91 12.83 -22.21
C TYR A 11 -18.42 12.55 -22.23
N SER A 12 -17.80 12.51 -21.06
CA SER A 12 -16.41 12.09 -20.90
C SER A 12 -16.29 11.16 -19.71
N PHE A 13 -15.51 10.10 -19.88
CA PHE A 13 -14.99 9.26 -18.82
C PHE A 13 -13.48 9.31 -18.85
N ILE A 14 -12.89 9.61 -17.69
CA ILE A 14 -11.45 9.53 -17.48
C ILE A 14 -11.21 8.41 -16.48
N TYR A 15 -10.40 7.44 -16.87
CA TYR A 15 -9.92 6.40 -15.98
C TYR A 15 -8.48 6.70 -15.60
N GLU A 16 -8.22 6.73 -14.29
CA GLU A 16 -6.89 6.94 -13.74
C GLU A 16 -6.55 5.77 -12.82
N ALA A 17 -5.29 5.32 -12.93
CA ALA A 17 -4.74 4.34 -12.02
C ALA A 17 -3.31 4.70 -11.63
N TRP A 18 -3.01 4.57 -10.35
CA TRP A 18 -1.67 4.78 -9.80
C TRP A 18 -1.47 3.91 -8.56
N ARG A 19 -0.20 3.66 -8.18
CA ARG A 19 0.12 3.02 -6.90
C ARG A 19 -0.01 4.06 -5.79
N GLY A 20 -0.80 3.77 -4.75
CA GLY A 20 -1.41 4.68 -3.78
C GLY A 20 -0.51 5.56 -2.91
N GLY A 21 0.40 6.34 -3.50
CA GLY A 21 1.05 7.51 -2.89
C GLY A 21 2.45 7.26 -2.32
N ALA A 22 2.74 6.08 -1.78
CA ALA A 22 4.02 5.79 -1.14
C ALA A 22 4.56 4.38 -1.43
N ASN A 23 5.86 4.22 -1.19
CA ASN A 23 6.56 2.96 -1.20
C ASN A 23 7.47 2.89 0.03
N TYR A 24 7.53 1.71 0.64
CA TYR A 24 8.19 1.48 1.91
C TYR A 24 9.23 0.36 1.79
N SER A 25 10.05 0.23 2.81
CA SER A 25 10.99 -0.89 3.01
C SER A 25 10.60 -1.60 4.30
N TYR A 26 10.62 -2.93 4.31
CA TYR A 26 10.56 -3.67 5.57
C TYR A 26 11.92 -3.58 6.27
N MET A 27 11.92 -2.98 7.46
CA MET A 27 13.13 -2.63 8.19
C MET A 27 13.11 -3.12 9.63
N MET A 28 14.29 -3.17 10.23
CA MET A 28 14.45 -3.40 11.65
C MET A 28 13.91 -2.21 12.45
N VAL A 29 13.45 -2.47 13.68
CA VAL A 29 13.03 -1.42 14.63
C VAL A 29 14.23 -0.62 15.13
N ASN A 30 15.37 -1.28 15.30
CA ASN A 30 16.62 -0.71 15.79
C ASN A 30 17.76 -0.85 14.77
N ASP A 31 18.85 -0.14 15.04
CA ASP A 31 20.12 -0.22 14.33
C ASP A 31 20.87 -1.49 14.75
N ILE A 32 20.71 -2.56 13.97
CA ILE A 32 21.38 -3.85 14.25
C ILE A 32 22.84 -3.81 13.79
N ASN A 33 23.16 -3.01 12.78
CA ASN A 33 24.51 -2.96 12.20
C ASN A 33 25.44 -1.97 12.93
N SER A 34 24.88 -1.15 13.84
CA SER A 34 25.54 -0.12 14.64
C SER A 34 26.22 0.99 13.83
N ASP A 35 25.66 1.36 12.67
CA ASP A 35 26.15 2.44 11.80
C ASP A 35 25.60 3.84 12.16
N GLY A 36 24.69 3.91 13.14
CA GLY A 36 24.04 5.13 13.60
C GLY A 36 22.73 5.46 12.89
N TYR A 37 22.27 4.61 11.96
CA TYR A 37 21.03 4.80 11.21
C TYR A 37 20.13 3.56 11.29
N ASN A 38 18.88 3.74 11.72
CA ASN A 38 17.89 2.66 11.75
C ASN A 38 17.28 2.39 10.35
N TYR A 39 18.08 2.11 9.31
CA TYR A 39 17.59 1.79 7.95
C TYR A 39 17.97 0.37 7.50
N ASP A 40 18.14 -0.53 8.46
CA ASP A 40 18.47 -1.92 8.20
C ASP A 40 17.28 -2.69 7.61
N ALA A 41 17.47 -3.26 6.42
CA ALA A 41 16.49 -4.17 5.83
C ALA A 41 16.43 -5.48 6.63
N ILE A 42 15.22 -6.02 6.78
CA ILE A 42 15.07 -7.31 7.48
C ILE A 42 15.52 -8.47 6.58
N TYR A 43 16.09 -9.51 7.21
CA TYR A 43 16.12 -10.84 6.62
C TYR A 43 14.76 -11.52 6.86
N VAL A 44 14.16 -12.10 5.82
CA VAL A 44 12.94 -12.89 5.97
C VAL A 44 13.34 -14.35 6.12
N PRO A 45 13.23 -14.96 7.31
CA PRO A 45 13.60 -16.34 7.52
C PRO A 45 12.64 -17.28 6.81
N THR A 46 13.15 -18.45 6.45
CA THR A 46 12.37 -19.59 5.99
C THR A 46 11.74 -20.33 7.17
N ASP A 47 10.65 -21.05 6.92
CA ASP A 47 10.08 -21.98 7.90
C ASP A 47 11.10 -22.98 8.44
N GLY A 48 12.02 -23.44 7.58
CA GLY A 48 13.08 -24.37 7.95
C GLY A 48 14.10 -23.77 8.93
N GLU A 49 14.58 -22.56 8.67
CA GLU A 49 15.52 -21.86 9.56
C GLU A 49 14.90 -21.60 10.95
N VAL A 50 13.61 -21.27 10.98
CA VAL A 50 12.88 -21.09 12.25
C VAL A 50 12.68 -22.43 12.96
N ALA A 51 12.28 -23.49 12.24
CA ALA A 51 12.04 -24.81 12.82
C ALA A 51 13.34 -25.47 13.33
N ASN A 52 14.46 -25.24 12.66
CA ASN A 52 15.78 -25.75 13.02
C ASN A 52 16.51 -24.87 14.06
N ASN A 53 15.85 -23.81 14.55
CA ASN A 53 16.42 -22.87 15.54
C ASN A 53 17.69 -22.15 15.03
N GLU A 54 17.77 -21.92 13.71
CA GLU A 54 18.82 -21.13 13.04
C GLU A 54 18.45 -19.64 13.03
N PHE A 55 17.15 -19.32 12.95
CA PHE A 55 16.61 -17.98 13.19
C PHE A 55 15.78 -17.98 14.47
N ARG A 56 16.23 -17.23 15.49
CA ARG A 56 15.73 -17.37 16.86
C ARG A 56 14.89 -16.18 17.30
N PHE A 57 13.74 -16.46 17.87
CA PHE A 57 12.90 -15.46 18.52
C PHE A 57 13.05 -15.53 20.03
N VAL A 58 12.89 -14.40 20.72
CA VAL A 58 12.94 -14.35 22.19
C VAL A 58 11.77 -15.08 22.84
N SER A 59 10.67 -15.27 22.12
CA SER A 59 9.51 -16.05 22.57
C SER A 59 8.83 -16.79 21.41
N GLU A 60 8.13 -17.88 21.72
CA GLU A 60 7.33 -18.62 20.73
C GLU A 60 6.17 -17.76 20.19
N ASP A 61 5.68 -16.83 20.99
CA ASP A 61 4.64 -15.88 20.62
C ASP A 61 5.14 -14.84 19.59
N ASP A 62 6.36 -14.33 19.76
CA ASP A 62 7.02 -13.47 18.76
C ASP A 62 7.22 -14.19 17.42
N LYS A 63 7.68 -15.45 17.49
CA LYS A 63 7.85 -16.32 16.33
C LYS A 63 6.54 -16.50 15.59
N THR A 64 5.49 -16.92 16.30
CA THR A 64 4.17 -17.20 15.72
C THR A 64 3.63 -15.96 15.02
N ARG A 65 3.60 -14.82 15.72
CA ARG A 65 3.14 -13.55 15.16
C ARG A 65 3.87 -13.14 13.89
N PHE A 66 5.20 -13.20 13.90
CA PHE A 66 6.01 -12.76 12.77
C PHE A 66 5.85 -13.69 11.57
N MET A 67 5.93 -15.01 11.79
CA MET A 67 5.78 -15.98 10.71
C MET A 67 4.37 -15.96 10.12
N ASP A 68 3.33 -15.80 10.94
CA ASP A 68 1.97 -15.62 10.45
C ASP A 68 1.84 -14.37 9.58
N TYR A 69 2.46 -13.25 9.97
CA TYR A 69 2.50 -12.03 9.16
C TYR A 69 3.28 -12.23 7.86
N VAL A 70 4.43 -12.91 7.89
CA VAL A 70 5.23 -13.26 6.71
C VAL A 70 4.40 -14.08 5.73
N HIS A 71 3.64 -15.07 6.21
CA HIS A 71 2.81 -15.95 5.38
C HIS A 71 1.56 -15.25 4.81
N ALA A 72 0.96 -14.35 5.57
CA ALA A 72 -0.18 -13.55 5.13
C ALA A 72 0.22 -12.45 4.12
N ASN A 73 1.49 -12.06 4.10
CA ASN A 73 1.98 -10.97 3.26
C ASN A 73 2.59 -11.48 1.94
N ASP A 74 2.00 -11.08 0.81
CA ASP A 74 2.44 -11.51 -0.53
C ASP A 74 3.89 -11.17 -0.87
N TYR A 75 4.43 -10.06 -0.34
CA TYR A 75 5.81 -9.69 -0.58
C TYR A 75 6.76 -10.53 0.27
N LEU A 76 6.50 -10.63 1.57
CA LEU A 76 7.37 -11.33 2.53
C LEU A 76 7.38 -12.83 2.28
N LYS A 77 6.23 -13.47 2.00
CA LYS A 77 6.17 -14.91 1.70
C LYS A 77 7.07 -15.30 0.52
N ASN A 78 7.21 -14.42 -0.46
CA ASN A 78 8.05 -14.63 -1.65
C ASN A 78 9.52 -14.22 -1.42
N ARG A 79 9.87 -13.74 -0.22
CA ARG A 79 11.20 -13.30 0.18
C ARG A 79 11.85 -14.17 1.25
N GLN A 80 11.20 -15.24 1.70
CA GLN A 80 11.82 -16.19 2.63
C GLN A 80 13.20 -16.65 2.11
N GLY A 81 14.18 -16.68 3.01
CA GLY A 81 15.58 -16.98 2.71
C GLY A 81 16.37 -15.80 2.13
N LYS A 82 15.81 -14.59 2.11
CA LYS A 82 16.42 -13.39 1.50
C LYS A 82 16.16 -12.15 2.34
N TYR A 83 17.00 -11.14 2.16
CA TYR A 83 16.71 -9.80 2.64
C TYR A 83 15.57 -9.15 1.88
N ALA A 84 14.78 -8.35 2.59
CA ALA A 84 13.81 -7.44 2.00
C ALA A 84 14.54 -6.39 1.14
N GLU A 85 14.00 -6.12 -0.03
CA GLU A 85 14.49 -5.08 -0.93
C GLU A 85 14.00 -3.71 -0.48
N SER A 86 14.89 -2.72 -0.58
CA SER A 86 14.54 -1.32 -0.33
C SER A 86 13.41 -0.87 -1.26
N TYR A 87 12.47 -0.08 -0.73
CA TYR A 87 11.44 0.61 -1.49
C TYR A 87 10.50 -0.28 -2.31
N SER A 88 10.39 -1.56 -1.93
CA SER A 88 9.67 -2.60 -2.66
C SER A 88 8.26 -2.88 -2.15
N VAL A 89 7.86 -2.26 -1.05
CA VAL A 89 6.54 -2.40 -0.42
C VAL A 89 5.65 -1.27 -0.91
N TYR A 90 4.88 -1.53 -1.97
CA TYR A 90 4.07 -0.49 -2.63
C TYR A 90 2.65 -0.45 -2.09
N SER A 91 2.15 0.77 -1.85
CA SER A 91 0.71 0.97 -1.65
C SER A 91 -0.09 0.33 -2.79
N PRO A 92 -1.25 -0.28 -2.49
CA PRO A 92 -2.13 -0.87 -3.49
C PRO A 92 -2.50 0.10 -4.62
N TRP A 93 -2.86 -0.46 -5.77
CA TRP A 93 -3.37 0.33 -6.88
C TRP A 93 -4.68 1.01 -6.52
N VAL A 94 -4.76 2.29 -6.84
CA VAL A 94 -5.99 3.07 -6.81
C VAL A 94 -6.53 3.12 -8.23
N HIS A 95 -7.83 2.92 -8.36
CA HIS A 95 -8.54 3.00 -9.62
C HIS A 95 -9.66 4.02 -9.47
N ARG A 96 -9.65 5.07 -10.30
CA ARG A 96 -10.71 6.09 -10.33
C ARG A 96 -11.30 6.19 -11.71
N ILE A 97 -12.61 6.41 -11.72
CA ILE A 97 -13.35 6.79 -12.91
C ILE A 97 -14.02 8.12 -12.61
N ASP A 98 -13.64 9.13 -13.35
CA ASP A 98 -14.28 10.43 -13.35
C ASP A 98 -15.25 10.52 -14.52
N PHE A 99 -16.39 11.16 -14.29
CA PHE A 99 -17.40 11.43 -15.31
C PHE A 99 -17.58 12.94 -15.48
N SER A 100 -17.66 13.36 -16.74
CA SER A 100 -18.02 14.73 -17.12
C SER A 100 -19.17 14.68 -18.10
N TYR A 101 -20.15 15.55 -17.87
CA TYR A 101 -21.25 15.81 -18.79
C TYR A 101 -21.26 17.30 -19.13
N LYS A 102 -21.44 17.61 -20.41
CA LYS A 102 -21.63 18.99 -20.88
C LYS A 102 -22.76 19.06 -21.89
N HIS A 103 -23.47 20.17 -21.90
CA HIS A 103 -24.54 20.44 -22.87
C HIS A 103 -24.38 21.81 -23.50
N ASP A 104 -24.42 21.85 -24.83
CA ASP A 104 -24.31 23.07 -25.63
C ASP A 104 -25.71 23.62 -26.00
N PHE A 105 -26.12 24.70 -25.34
CA PHE A 105 -27.28 25.47 -25.75
C PHE A 105 -26.90 26.45 -26.87
N VAL A 106 -27.40 26.19 -28.07
CA VAL A 106 -27.19 27.06 -29.23
C VAL A 106 -28.30 28.10 -29.30
N LEU A 107 -27.92 29.37 -29.28
CA LEU A 107 -28.82 30.52 -29.30
C LEU A 107 -28.50 31.37 -30.53
N ASN A 108 -29.49 31.60 -31.39
CA ASN A 108 -29.35 32.50 -32.53
C ASN A 108 -29.91 33.88 -32.14
N ALA A 109 -29.07 34.92 -32.19
CA ALA A 109 -29.47 36.30 -31.90
C ALA A 109 -29.03 37.22 -33.04
N GLY A 110 -30.01 37.69 -33.83
CA GLY A 110 -29.74 38.43 -35.07
C GLY A 110 -28.97 37.57 -36.08
N ASN A 111 -27.88 38.13 -36.62
CA ASN A 111 -27.01 37.43 -37.58
C ASN A 111 -25.91 36.59 -36.90
N ASN A 112 -25.89 36.54 -35.57
CA ASN A 112 -24.85 35.86 -34.80
C ASN A 112 -25.40 34.60 -34.13
N GLN A 113 -24.59 33.55 -34.13
CA GLN A 113 -24.82 32.35 -33.36
C GLN A 113 -23.98 32.40 -32.07
N HIS A 114 -24.63 32.17 -30.94
CA HIS A 114 -24.02 32.08 -29.62
C HIS A 114 -24.17 30.64 -29.09
N LYS A 115 -23.21 30.22 -28.27
CA LYS A 115 -23.25 28.92 -27.59
C LYS A 115 -23.03 29.14 -26.10
N LEU A 116 -23.98 28.69 -25.29
CA LEU A 116 -23.86 28.61 -23.83
C LEU A 116 -23.66 27.14 -23.45
N GLN A 117 -22.54 26.82 -22.80
CA GLN A 117 -22.26 25.45 -22.36
C GLN A 117 -22.50 25.30 -20.87
N LEU A 118 -23.33 24.32 -20.49
CA LEU A 118 -23.45 23.85 -19.12
C LEU A 118 -22.51 22.66 -18.91
N SER A 119 -21.78 22.63 -17.80
CA SER A 119 -20.88 21.52 -17.45
C SER A 119 -21.16 20.99 -16.05
N PHE A 120 -21.07 19.67 -15.90
CA PHE A 120 -21.23 18.95 -14.65
C PHE A 120 -20.20 17.82 -14.57
N ASP A 121 -19.41 17.80 -13.49
CA ASP A 121 -18.32 16.87 -13.29
C ASP A 121 -18.49 16.11 -11.98
N ILE A 122 -18.40 14.77 -12.05
CA ILE A 122 -18.35 13.88 -10.89
C ILE A 122 -16.97 13.22 -10.85
N LYS A 123 -16.24 13.49 -9.78
CA LYS A 123 -14.96 12.85 -9.49
C LYS A 123 -15.16 11.57 -8.69
N ASN A 124 -14.37 10.54 -9.01
CA ASN A 124 -14.42 9.23 -8.37
C ASN A 124 -15.85 8.65 -8.29
N VAL A 125 -16.51 8.54 -9.45
CA VAL A 125 -17.90 8.06 -9.58
C VAL A 125 -18.13 6.71 -8.89
N MET A 126 -17.11 5.85 -8.92
CA MET A 126 -17.17 4.52 -8.29
C MET A 126 -17.38 4.60 -6.78
N ASN A 127 -16.94 5.67 -6.12
CA ASN A 127 -17.07 5.86 -4.68
C ASN A 127 -18.52 6.01 -4.20
N PHE A 128 -19.42 6.49 -5.07
CA PHE A 128 -20.85 6.58 -4.77
C PHE A 128 -21.50 5.19 -4.63
N PHE A 129 -20.91 4.15 -5.23
CA PHE A 129 -21.37 2.77 -5.10
C PHE A 129 -20.70 2.04 -3.94
N ASN A 130 -19.42 2.34 -3.67
CA ASN A 130 -18.70 1.82 -2.51
C ASN A 130 -17.65 2.84 -2.05
N SER A 131 -17.77 3.30 -0.82
CA SER A 131 -16.93 4.35 -0.24
C SER A 131 -15.44 3.98 -0.14
N SER A 132 -15.08 2.70 -0.28
CA SER A 132 -13.67 2.26 -0.34
C SER A 132 -13.06 2.35 -1.74
N TRP A 133 -13.87 2.48 -2.80
CA TRP A 133 -13.37 2.49 -4.18
C TRP A 133 -12.77 3.86 -4.55
N GLY A 134 -11.60 3.81 -5.20
CA GLY A 134 -10.84 5.00 -5.57
C GLY A 134 -10.19 5.71 -4.39
N VAL A 135 -10.10 5.08 -3.22
CA VAL A 135 -9.40 5.61 -2.04
C VAL A 135 -7.98 5.05 -1.99
N ALA A 136 -6.99 5.93 -1.82
CA ALA A 136 -5.60 5.53 -1.64
C ALA A 136 -5.40 4.93 -0.25
N LYS A 137 -4.68 3.80 -0.18
CA LYS A 137 -4.29 3.17 1.07
C LYS A 137 -2.85 3.48 1.41
N TYR A 138 -2.59 3.67 2.68
CA TYR A 138 -1.26 3.96 3.21
C TYR A 138 -0.85 2.89 4.20
N LEU A 139 0.42 2.88 4.60
CA LEU A 139 0.90 1.96 5.62
C LEU A 139 -0.02 2.05 6.85
N ASN A 140 -0.43 0.90 7.36
CA ASN A 140 -1.29 0.82 8.53
C ASN A 140 -0.62 1.56 9.72
N PRO A 141 -1.25 2.58 10.29
CA PRO A 141 -0.69 3.33 11.42
C PRO A 141 -0.36 2.48 12.65
N GLU A 142 -0.98 1.30 12.80
CA GLU A 142 -0.64 0.35 13.87
C GLU A 142 0.77 -0.25 13.68
N ILE A 143 1.25 -0.37 12.45
CA ILE A 143 2.63 -0.76 12.14
C ILE A 143 3.57 0.39 12.47
N GLY A 144 3.17 1.61 12.11
CA GLY A 144 3.90 2.85 12.37
C GLY A 144 3.94 3.76 11.13
N SER A 145 4.81 4.77 11.17
CA SER A 145 5.07 5.65 10.02
C SER A 145 5.96 4.99 8.94
N GLU A 146 6.68 3.94 9.31
CA GLU A 146 7.54 3.12 8.45
C GLU A 146 7.31 1.64 8.79
N ALA A 147 7.57 0.74 7.83
CA ALA A 147 7.31 -0.69 7.99
C ALA A 147 8.40 -1.40 8.81
N ARG A 148 8.49 -1.03 10.10
CA ARG A 148 9.45 -1.60 11.06
C ARG A 148 8.80 -2.78 11.79
N ILE A 149 9.15 -4.00 11.36
CA ILE A 149 8.35 -5.18 11.71
C ILE A 149 9.10 -6.25 12.51
N LEU A 150 10.38 -6.03 12.78
CA LEU A 150 11.21 -6.96 13.53
C LEU A 150 12.25 -6.18 14.34
N LYS A 151 12.51 -6.60 15.57
CA LYS A 151 13.50 -5.95 16.45
C LYS A 151 14.57 -6.94 16.84
N TYR A 152 15.83 -6.52 16.76
CA TYR A 152 16.95 -7.27 17.32
C TYR A 152 17.00 -7.03 18.84
N GLU A 153 17.15 -8.09 19.63
CA GLU A 153 17.20 -7.98 21.10
C GLU A 153 18.61 -8.20 21.63
N SER A 154 19.20 -9.37 21.35
CA SER A 154 20.50 -9.74 21.88
C SER A 154 21.09 -10.93 21.14
N VAL A 155 22.30 -11.32 21.52
CA VAL A 155 22.90 -12.59 21.15
C VAL A 155 22.70 -13.56 22.31
N ASP A 156 22.22 -14.78 22.03
CA ASP A 156 22.09 -15.82 23.04
C ASP A 156 23.42 -16.50 23.39
N ALA A 157 23.36 -17.51 24.27
CA ALA A 157 24.54 -18.21 24.75
C ALA A 157 25.33 -18.96 23.66
N ASP A 158 24.69 -19.29 22.53
CA ASP A 158 25.32 -19.98 21.40
C ASP A 158 25.93 -19.00 20.37
N GLY A 159 25.82 -17.69 20.62
CA GLY A 159 26.29 -16.69 19.68
C GLY A 159 25.29 -16.37 18.57
N VAL A 160 24.01 -16.76 18.69
CA VAL A 160 22.99 -16.53 17.67
C VAL A 160 22.13 -15.30 18.02
N ALA A 161 21.87 -14.46 17.03
CA ALA A 161 21.00 -13.29 17.20
C ALA A 161 19.56 -13.70 17.52
N THR A 162 18.94 -12.99 18.46
CA THR A 162 17.56 -13.20 18.90
C THR A 162 16.71 -11.98 18.58
N PHE A 163 15.48 -12.24 18.15
CA PHE A 163 14.57 -11.22 17.65
C PHE A 163 13.23 -11.21 18.40
N SER A 164 12.62 -10.03 18.52
CA SER A 164 11.25 -9.85 18.98
C SER A 164 10.40 -9.20 17.90
N THR A 165 9.09 -9.39 18.02
CA THR A 165 8.11 -8.96 17.04
C THR A 165 7.23 -7.88 17.67
N PRO A 166 7.15 -6.65 17.09
CA PRO A 166 6.24 -5.63 17.59
C PRO A 166 4.82 -6.18 17.72
N THR A 167 4.11 -5.84 18.80
CA THR A 167 2.81 -6.44 19.12
C THR A 167 1.73 -6.17 18.08
N SER A 168 1.89 -5.12 17.26
CA SER A 168 1.01 -4.80 16.14
C SER A 168 1.24 -5.69 14.92
N ILE A 169 2.31 -6.47 14.85
CA ILE A 169 2.63 -7.38 13.74
C ILE A 169 2.16 -8.79 14.09
N LYS A 170 1.16 -9.29 13.36
CA LYS A 170 0.55 -10.61 13.50
C LYS A 170 -0.17 -10.98 12.20
N GLY A 171 -0.63 -12.23 12.05
CA GLY A 171 -1.19 -12.72 10.78
C GLY A 171 -2.37 -11.94 10.20
N ASP A 172 -3.20 -11.31 11.03
CA ASP A 172 -4.35 -10.51 10.61
C ASP A 172 -4.04 -9.01 10.43
N THR A 173 -2.81 -8.58 10.72
CA THR A 173 -2.39 -7.18 10.54
C THR A 173 -2.37 -6.83 9.06
N GLN A 174 -3.27 -5.93 8.67
CA GLN A 174 -3.24 -5.37 7.32
C GLN A 174 -2.01 -4.48 7.15
N THR A 175 -1.27 -4.68 6.05
CA THR A 175 -0.14 -3.80 5.73
C THR A 175 -0.60 -2.41 5.31
N PHE A 176 -1.74 -2.34 4.62
CA PHE A 176 -2.29 -1.08 4.12
C PHE A 176 -3.76 -0.92 4.49
N THR A 177 -4.12 0.25 5.02
CA THR A 177 -5.49 0.62 5.40
C THR A 177 -5.95 1.82 4.60
#